data_AF-A0A8J6JWH1-F1
#
_entry.id   AF-A0A8J6JWH1-F1
#
_cell.length_a   1.000
_cell.length_b   1.000
_cell.length_c   1.000
_cell.angle_alpha   90.00
_cell.angle_beta   90.00
_cell.angle_gamma   90.00
#
_symmetry.space_group_name_H-M   'P 1'
#
loop_
_entity.id
_entity.type
_entity.pdbx_description
1 polymer ?
#
loop_
_entity_poly.entity_id
_entity_poly.type
_entity_poly.pdbx_seq_one_letter_code
_entity_poly.pdbx_strand_id
1 'polypeptide(L)' 'MNAVVPFGGIGASVKRKEDLRFLSGRGRYTDDINRPGQTYAWFLRSPHAHARIGGIDAAA' A
#
# COMPACT_ATOMS: atom_id res chain seq x y z
N MET A 1 27.13 35.05 -4.97
CA MET A 1 26.52 34.02 -4.10
C MET A 1 26.12 32.86 -5.00
N ASN A 2 27.06 31.96 -5.29
CA ASN A 2 26.83 30.89 -6.26
C ASN A 2 26.33 29.65 -5.52
N ALA A 3 25.04 29.38 -5.64
CA ALA A 3 24.46 28.13 -5.15
C ALA A 3 25.02 26.99 -6.01
N VAL A 4 25.92 26.21 -5.44
CA VAL A 4 26.33 24.91 -6.01
C VAL A 4 25.11 24.01 -5.91
N VAL A 5 24.42 23.80 -7.03
CA VAL A 5 23.41 22.74 -7.13
C VAL A 5 24.13 21.41 -6.92
N PRO A 6 23.77 20.61 -5.90
CA PRO A 6 24.42 19.33 -5.70
C PRO A 6 24.18 18.45 -6.93
N PHE A 7 25.24 17.90 -7.51
CA PHE A 7 25.19 17.03 -8.68
C PHE A 7 24.25 15.84 -8.39
N GLY A 8 23.16 15.73 -9.15
CA GLY A 8 22.25 14.59 -9.11
C GLY A 8 22.63 13.58 -10.19
N GLY A 9 23.58 12.70 -9.89
CA GLY A 9 24.09 11.68 -10.80
C GLY A 9 24.52 10.40 -10.08
N ILE A 10 25.02 9.43 -10.84
CA ILE A 10 25.50 8.14 -10.29
C ILE A 10 26.65 8.42 -9.30
N GLY A 11 26.53 7.90 -8.07
CA GLY A 11 27.52 8.07 -7.01
C GLY A 11 27.28 9.25 -6.06
N ALA A 12 26.31 10.14 -6.35
CA ALA A 12 25.96 11.24 -5.45
C ALA A 12 24.97 10.81 -4.35
N SER A 13 25.19 11.28 -3.12
CA SER A 13 24.24 11.10 -2.00
C SER A 13 23.10 12.11 -2.10
N VAL A 14 22.10 11.79 -2.93
CA VAL A 14 20.92 12.64 -3.14
C VAL A 14 19.74 12.19 -2.28
N LYS A 15 18.91 13.17 -1.88
CA LYS A 15 17.61 12.86 -1.26
C LYS A 15 16.70 12.15 -2.25
N ARG A 16 15.84 11.25 -1.75
CA ARG A 16 14.91 10.51 -2.61
C ARG A 16 13.84 11.44 -3.14
N LYS A 17 13.45 11.22 -4.40
CA LYS A 17 12.40 12.03 -5.05
C LYS A 17 11.02 11.69 -4.49
N GLU A 18 10.83 10.44 -4.10
CA GLU A 18 9.56 9.88 -3.65
C GLU A 18 9.22 10.29 -2.21
N ASP A 19 10.21 10.74 -1.42
CA ASP A 19 10.01 11.17 -0.03
C ASP A 19 8.92 12.23 0.10
N LEU A 20 8.86 13.18 -0.85
CA LEU A 20 7.85 14.23 -0.82
C LEU A 20 6.43 13.67 -0.78
N ARG A 21 6.09 12.70 -1.64
CA ARG A 21 4.74 12.13 -1.68
C ARG A 21 4.50 11.20 -0.49
N PHE A 22 5.49 10.43 -0.06
CA PHE A 22 5.31 9.48 1.03
C PHE A 22 5.21 10.17 2.39
N LEU A 23 6.06 11.17 2.66
CA LEU A 23 6.06 11.89 3.93
C LEU A 23 4.89 12.86 4.08
N SER A 24 4.30 13.34 2.96
CA SER A 24 3.14 14.22 2.98
C SER A 24 1.79 13.49 2.98
N GLY A 25 1.78 12.15 3.07
CA GLY A 25 0.55 11.35 2.99
C GLY A 25 -0.10 11.35 1.59
N ARG A 26 0.63 11.82 0.57
CA ARG A 26 0.20 11.82 -0.84
C ARG A 26 0.70 10.58 -1.59
N GLY A 27 1.22 9.59 -0.87
CA GLY A 27 1.41 8.25 -1.40
C GLY A 27 0.06 7.67 -1.80
N ARG A 28 0.07 6.77 -2.79
CA ARG A 28 -1.14 6.03 -3.18
C ARG A 28 -0.77 4.56 -3.26
N TYR A 29 -1.31 3.79 -2.33
CA TYR A 29 -1.27 2.34 -2.27
C TYR A 29 -2.59 1.77 -2.80
N THR A 30 -2.66 0.45 -2.92
CA THR A 30 -3.83 -0.24 -3.47
C THR A 30 -5.11 0.06 -2.68
N ASP A 31 -5.01 0.14 -1.36
CA ASP A 31 -6.15 0.38 -0.45
C ASP A 31 -6.62 1.85 -0.45
N ASP A 32 -5.77 2.78 -0.91
CA ASP A 32 -6.13 4.20 -1.04
C ASP A 32 -7.03 4.47 -2.26
N ILE A 33 -7.31 3.45 -3.08
CA ILE A 33 -8.13 3.57 -4.27
C ILE A 33 -9.61 3.60 -3.86
N ASN A 34 -10.26 4.74 -4.07
CA ASN A 34 -11.70 4.89 -3.89
C ASN A 34 -12.38 5.18 -5.25
N ARG A 35 -13.23 4.25 -5.71
CA ARG A 35 -14.00 4.34 -6.95
C ARG A 35 -15.50 4.35 -6.67
N PRO A 36 -16.31 5.11 -7.44
CA PRO A 36 -17.76 5.04 -7.34
C PRO A 36 -18.28 3.61 -7.52
N GLY A 37 -19.14 3.16 -6.60
CA GLY A 37 -19.74 1.82 -6.66
C GLY A 37 -18.82 0.66 -6.25
N GLN A 38 -17.64 0.91 -5.69
CA GLN A 38 -16.77 -0.17 -5.20
C GLN A 38 -17.41 -0.91 -4.01
N THR A 39 -17.25 -2.23 -3.98
CA THR A 39 -17.67 -3.10 -2.87
C THR A 39 -16.46 -3.55 -2.06
N TYR A 40 -16.68 -3.90 -0.79
CA TYR A 40 -15.66 -4.44 0.10
C TYR A 40 -15.81 -5.95 0.22
N ALA A 41 -14.68 -6.66 0.25
CA ALA A 41 -14.64 -8.11 0.46
C ALA A 41 -14.04 -8.41 1.82
N TRP A 42 -14.56 -9.45 2.48
CA TRP A 42 -13.98 -10.03 3.69
C TRP A 42 -13.67 -11.50 3.46
N PHE A 43 -12.58 -11.96 4.06
CA PHE A 43 -12.15 -13.34 3.99
C PHE A 43 -12.34 -14.01 5.36
N LEU A 44 -13.19 -15.03 5.41
CA LEU A 44 -13.29 -15.92 6.56
C LEU A 44 -12.12 -16.91 6.53
N ARG A 45 -11.42 -17.05 7.66
CA ARG A 45 -10.24 -17.93 7.81
C ARG A 45 -10.60 -19.11 8.71
N SER A 46 -10.00 -20.26 8.44
CA SER A 46 -10.17 -21.45 9.29
C SER A 46 -9.64 -21.18 10.71
N PRO A 47 -10.40 -21.52 11.76
CA PRO A 47 -9.89 -21.53 13.13
C PRO A 47 -9.05 -22.77 13.44
N HIS A 48 -9.09 -23.79 12.56
CA HIS A 48 -8.37 -25.05 12.72
C HIS A 48 -7.16 -25.13 11.79
N ALA A 49 -6.02 -25.60 12.32
CA ALA A 49 -4.81 -25.80 11.53
C ALA A 49 -4.94 -26.97 10.53
N HIS A 50 -5.70 -28.01 10.89
CA HIS A 50 -5.99 -29.14 10.02
C HIS A 50 -7.38 -29.71 10.33
N ALA A 51 -8.30 -29.60 9.37
CA ALA A 51 -9.66 -30.11 9.44
C ALA A 51 -10.25 -30.25 8.04
N ARG A 52 -11.34 -31.00 7.91
CA ARG A 52 -12.19 -30.96 6.71
C ARG A 52 -13.29 -29.92 6.88
N ILE A 53 -13.64 -29.22 5.81
CA ILE A 53 -14.81 -28.33 5.80
C ILE A 53 -16.05 -29.21 5.68
N GLY A 54 -16.87 -29.28 6.73
CA GLY A 54 -18.12 -30.05 6.76
C GLY A 54 -19.34 -29.30 6.21
N GLY A 55 -19.25 -27.97 6.15
CA GLY A 55 -20.31 -27.09 5.65
C GLY A 55 -19.97 -25.63 5.93
N ILE A 56 -20.65 -24.73 5.23
CA ILE A 56 -20.60 -23.28 5.47
C ILE A 56 -22.05 -22.82 5.46
N ASP A 57 -22.51 -22.24 6.57
CA ASP A 57 -23.75 -21.48 6.59
C ASP A 57 -23.43 -20.03 6.21
N ALA A 58 -24.08 -19.55 5.15
CA ALA A 58 -23.93 -18.20 4.64
C ALA A 58 -25.19 -17.34 4.84
N ALA A 59 -26.20 -17.89 5.52
CA ALA A 59 -27.30 -17.09 6.04
C ALA A 59 -26.80 -16.17 7.17
N ALA A 60 -27.53 -15.09 7.39
CA ALA A 60 -27.24 -14.10 8.44
C ALA A 60 -27.79 -14.55 9.80
#